data_AF-A0A4V2ZZY9-F1
#
_entry.id   AF-A0A4V2ZZY9-F1
#
_cell.length_a   1.000
_cell.length_b   1.000
_cell.length_c   1.000
_cell.angle_alpha   90.00
_cell.angle_beta   90.00
_cell.angle_gamma   90.00
#
_symmetry.space_group_name_H-M   'P 1'
#
loop_
_entity.id
_entity.type
_entity.pdbx_description
1 polymer ?
#
loop_
_entity_poly.entity_id
_entity_poly.type
_entity_poly.pdbx_seq_one_letter_code
_entity_poly.pdbx_strand_id
1 'polypeptide(L)'
;MVKIEINNDFDTHFFAMEDFELSLKLADAVVKIIYISEPPHGDSYHHLFIDDRKFPGYVWGCHFLFPYHQKYMICSWMKDLYDRKTVIIDIKTSEYKILKKYFGKFKMNNNQIELIGISENEKLTLDLSSVEKLFSVQ
;
A
#
# COMPACT_ATOMS: atom_id res chain seq x y z
N MET A 1 14.51 11.31 7.64
CA MET A 1 14.14 9.98 7.10
C MET A 1 14.23 8.95 8.21
N VAL A 2 13.07 8.45 8.62
CA VAL A 2 12.89 7.43 9.64
C VAL A 2 13.08 6.05 9.01
N LYS A 3 13.84 5.17 9.68
CA LYS A 3 14.08 3.81 9.22
C LYS A 3 13.24 2.84 10.02
N ILE A 4 12.48 2.00 9.34
CA ILE A 4 11.57 1.03 9.95
C ILE A 4 11.84 -0.33 9.33
N GLU A 5 11.83 -1.34 10.17
CA GLU A 5 11.92 -2.73 9.75
C GLU A 5 10.54 -3.37 9.83
N ILE A 6 10.06 -3.93 8.70
CA ILE A 6 8.78 -4.62 8.63
C ILE A 6 9.07 -6.12 8.63
N ASN A 7 8.61 -6.81 9.68
CA ASN A 7 9.02 -8.18 10.00
C ASN A 7 7.89 -9.20 9.92
N ASN A 8 6.67 -8.76 9.60
CA ASN A 8 5.51 -9.63 9.45
C ASN A 8 4.58 -9.10 8.35
N ASP A 9 3.54 -9.89 8.05
CA ASP A 9 2.53 -9.59 7.04
C ASP A 9 1.22 -9.02 7.62
N PHE A 10 1.06 -9.12 8.94
CA PHE A 10 -0.23 -8.98 9.63
C PHE A 10 -0.52 -7.54 10.06
N ASP A 11 0.53 -6.79 10.35
CA ASP A 11 0.40 -5.44 10.86
C ASP A 11 0.06 -4.46 9.75
N THR A 12 -0.87 -3.58 10.08
CA THR A 12 -1.16 -2.40 9.25
C THR A 12 -0.32 -1.25 9.78
N HIS A 13 0.34 -0.56 8.86
CA HIS A 13 1.27 0.52 9.21
C HIS A 13 0.68 1.87 8.84
N PHE A 14 0.96 2.84 9.71
CA PHE A 14 0.59 4.23 9.51
C PHE A 14 1.85 5.06 9.32
N PHE A 15 1.99 5.62 8.11
CA PHE A 15 3.09 6.50 7.72
C PHE A 15 2.49 7.86 7.35
N ALA A 16 2.78 8.85 8.18
CA ALA A 16 2.23 10.21 8.11
C ALA A 16 3.27 11.20 7.58
N MET A 17 3.30 12.44 8.09
CA MET A 17 4.06 13.59 7.58
C MET A 17 5.58 13.49 7.80
N GLU A 18 6.21 12.43 7.30
CA GLU A 18 7.65 12.23 7.36
C GLU A 18 8.15 11.35 6.20
N ASP A 19 9.45 11.39 5.95
CA ASP A 19 10.13 10.47 5.04
C ASP A 19 10.42 9.15 5.75
N PHE A 20 10.02 8.03 5.14
CA PHE A 20 10.27 6.69 5.66
C PHE A 20 11.10 5.86 4.69
N GLU A 21 11.99 5.05 5.25
CA GLU A 21 12.67 3.94 4.58
C GLU A 21 12.29 2.65 5.31
N LEU A 22 11.57 1.78 4.60
CA LEU A 22 11.04 0.52 5.11
C LEU A 22 11.89 -0.62 4.57
N SER A 23 12.51 -1.38 5.46
CA SER A 23 13.16 -2.64 5.12
C SER A 23 12.15 -3.78 5.25
N LEU A 24 11.73 -4.35 4.11
CA LEU A 24 10.81 -5.49 4.06
C LEU A 24 11.62 -6.78 4.19
N LYS A 25 11.68 -7.36 5.40
CA LYS A 25 12.56 -8.53 5.65
C LYS A 25 12.16 -9.79 4.89
N LEU A 26 10.87 -10.03 4.73
CA LEU A 26 10.38 -11.26 4.11
C LEU A 26 10.50 -11.21 2.58
N ALA A 27 10.38 -10.01 2.01
CA ALA A 27 10.56 -9.80 0.58
C ALA A 27 12.00 -9.50 0.17
N ASP A 28 12.89 -9.19 1.11
CA ASP A 28 14.24 -8.65 0.84
C ASP A 28 14.17 -7.49 -0.16
N ALA A 29 13.49 -6.41 0.25
CA ALA A 29 13.25 -5.22 -0.56
C ALA A 29 13.21 -3.97 0.32
N VAL A 30 13.48 -2.82 -0.30
CA VAL A 30 13.39 -1.51 0.38
C VAL A 30 12.32 -0.65 -0.27
N VAL A 31 11.41 -0.15 0.57
CA VAL A 31 10.38 0.81 0.15
C VAL A 31 10.67 2.17 0.78
N LYS A 32 10.73 3.23 -0.02
CA LYS A 32 10.87 4.60 0.47
C LYS A 32 9.59 5.37 0.22
N ILE A 33 9.09 6.03 1.26
CA ILE A 33 7.91 6.88 1.24
C ILE A 33 8.41 8.29 1.52
N ILE A 34 8.46 9.15 0.51
CA ILE A 34 9.03 10.50 0.59
C ILE A 34 7.89 11.51 0.67
N TYR A 35 7.77 12.17 1.81
CA TYR A 35 6.74 13.17 2.07
C TYR A 35 6.83 14.35 1.10
N ILE A 36 5.68 14.75 0.57
CA ILE A 36 5.58 15.91 -0.33
C ILE A 36 4.85 17.05 0.34
N SER A 37 3.60 16.84 0.73
CA SER A 37 2.79 17.88 1.35
C SER A 37 1.53 17.30 1.99
N GLU A 38 0.83 18.16 2.72
CA GLU A 38 -0.53 17.95 3.20
C GLU A 38 -1.50 18.68 2.27
N PRO A 39 -2.57 18.03 1.78
CA PRO A 39 -3.71 18.70 1.17
C PRO A 39 -4.46 19.54 2.22
N PRO A 40 -5.31 20.48 1.79
CA PRO A 40 -6.17 21.25 2.69
C PRO A 40 -7.18 20.43 3.53
N HIS A 41 -7.22 19.09 3.39
CA HIS A 41 -8.24 18.21 3.99
C HIS A 41 -7.69 17.01 4.80
N GLY A 42 -6.51 17.13 5.42
CA GLY A 42 -6.21 16.38 6.65
C GLY A 42 -5.51 15.02 6.51
N ASP A 43 -4.61 14.86 5.54
CA ASP A 43 -3.69 13.72 5.45
C ASP A 43 -2.40 14.15 4.73
N SER A 44 -1.51 13.23 4.40
CA SER A 44 -0.32 13.52 3.59
C SER A 44 -0.29 12.72 2.31
N TYR A 45 0.48 13.18 1.33
CA TYR A 45 0.79 12.38 0.15
C TYR A 45 2.30 12.36 -0.10
N HIS A 46 2.74 11.26 -0.70
CA HIS A 46 4.15 10.91 -0.79
C HIS A 46 4.51 10.42 -2.19
N HIS A 47 5.78 10.58 -2.55
CA HIS A 47 6.38 9.75 -3.57
C HIS A 47 6.75 8.39 -2.99
N LEU A 48 6.53 7.35 -3.79
CA LEU A 48 6.88 5.98 -3.46
C LEU A 48 8.07 5.55 -4.32
N PHE A 49 9.04 4.91 -3.69
CA PHE A 49 10.13 4.21 -4.37
C PHE A 49 10.21 2.77 -3.86
N ILE A 50 10.49 1.84 -4.77
CA ILE A 50 10.72 0.43 -4.47
C ILE A 50 12.08 0.08 -5.07
N ASP A 51 13.04 -0.34 -4.25
CA ASP A 51 14.43 -0.60 -4.64
C ASP A 51 15.00 0.53 -5.53
N ASP A 52 14.87 1.77 -5.04
CA ASP A 52 15.29 3.03 -5.68
C ASP A 52 14.58 3.40 -6.99
N ARG A 53 13.59 2.63 -7.43
CA ARG A 53 12.76 2.95 -8.60
C ARG A 53 11.51 3.71 -8.17
N LYS A 54 11.29 4.89 -8.76
CA LYS A 54 10.11 5.70 -8.50
C LYS A 54 8.86 5.00 -9.05
N PHE A 55 7.88 4.75 -8.19
CA PHE A 55 6.56 4.29 -8.59
C PHE A 55 5.73 5.48 -9.11
N PRO A 56 4.94 5.31 -10.20
CA PRO A 56 4.15 6.40 -10.77
C PRO A 56 3.08 6.90 -9.80
N GLY A 57 2.72 8.18 -9.93
CA GLY A 57 1.70 8.83 -9.09
C GLY A 57 2.17 9.14 -7.67
N TYR A 58 1.22 9.14 -6.74
CA TYR A 58 1.41 9.50 -5.34
C TYR A 58 0.70 8.49 -4.45
N VAL A 59 1.35 8.07 -3.37
CA VAL A 59 0.65 7.31 -2.32
C VAL A 59 0.03 8.31 -1.35
N TRP A 60 -1.24 8.09 -1.03
CA TRP A 60 -1.97 8.88 -0.06
C TRP A 60 -1.87 8.20 1.31
N GLY A 61 -1.58 9.00 2.33
CA GLY A 61 -1.24 8.57 3.68
C GLY A 61 -2.33 7.81 4.43
N CYS A 62 -1.90 7.33 5.59
CA CYS A 62 -2.58 6.59 6.66
C CYS A 62 -2.40 5.07 6.73
N HIS A 63 -2.69 4.28 5.70
CA HIS A 63 -2.67 2.82 5.89
C HIS A 63 -1.90 2.11 4.78
N PHE A 64 -0.96 1.27 5.20
CA PHE A 64 -0.17 0.40 4.36
C PHE A 64 -0.25 -1.02 4.90
N LEU A 65 -0.37 -1.98 4.01
CA LEU A 65 -0.32 -3.40 4.33
C LEU A 65 0.64 -4.11 3.39
N PHE A 66 1.44 -5.01 3.94
CA PHE A 66 2.43 -5.79 3.18
C PHE A 66 2.14 -7.29 3.29
N PRO A 67 1.07 -7.79 2.64
CA PRO A 67 0.68 -9.18 2.80
C PRO A 67 1.56 -10.12 1.96
N TYR A 68 1.41 -11.43 2.25
CA TYR A 68 1.99 -12.53 1.47
C TYR A 68 3.51 -12.50 1.42
N HIS A 69 4.15 -12.68 2.59
CA HIS A 69 5.60 -12.53 2.77
C HIS A 69 6.11 -11.19 2.23
N GLN A 70 5.31 -10.13 2.41
CA GLN A 70 5.56 -8.78 1.92
C GLN A 70 5.78 -8.67 0.41
N LYS A 71 5.36 -9.69 -0.37
CA LYS A 71 5.44 -9.68 -1.84
C LYS A 71 4.57 -8.57 -2.42
N TYR A 72 3.42 -8.31 -1.81
CA TYR A 72 2.52 -7.25 -2.25
C TYR A 72 2.53 -6.09 -1.27
N MET A 73 2.22 -4.91 -1.78
CA MET A 73 1.87 -3.74 -0.97
C MET A 73 0.49 -3.25 -1.36
N ILE A 74 -0.33 -2.94 -0.36
CA ILE A 74 -1.66 -2.37 -0.52
C ILE A 74 -1.67 -1.01 0.15
N CYS A 75 -2.05 0.02 -0.61
CA CYS A 75 -2.12 1.37 -0.10
C CYS A 75 -3.13 2.22 -0.89
N SER A 76 -3.43 3.39 -0.35
CA SER A 76 -4.14 4.43 -1.09
C SER A 76 -3.19 5.09 -2.09
N TRP A 77 -3.68 5.37 -3.29
CA TRP A 77 -2.88 5.88 -4.40
C TRP A 77 -3.67 6.83 -5.29
N MET A 78 -2.96 7.75 -5.93
CA MET A 78 -3.49 8.78 -6.81
C MET A 78 -2.58 8.92 -8.03
N LYS A 79 -3.12 8.74 -9.24
CA LYS A 79 -2.41 9.10 -10.47
C LYS A 79 -2.26 10.62 -10.56
N ASP A 80 -3.41 11.26 -10.45
CA ASP A 80 -3.61 12.70 -10.45
C ASP A 80 -4.04 13.09 -9.04
N LEU A 81 -3.51 14.20 -8.52
CA LEU A 81 -3.76 14.60 -7.13
C LEU A 81 -5.27 14.66 -6.85
N TYR A 82 -5.65 14.07 -5.70
CA TYR A 82 -7.00 14.02 -5.14
C TYR A 82 -7.98 13.04 -5.81
N ASP A 83 -7.60 12.31 -6.87
CA ASP A 83 -8.36 11.14 -7.34
C ASP A 83 -7.87 9.86 -6.63
N ARG A 84 -8.41 9.62 -5.42
CA ARG A 84 -8.01 8.49 -4.57
C ARG A 84 -8.54 7.16 -5.09
N LYS A 85 -7.63 6.20 -5.23
CA LYS A 85 -7.87 4.79 -5.52
C LYS A 85 -7.15 3.91 -4.51
N THR A 86 -7.49 2.63 -4.50
CA THR A 86 -6.70 1.60 -3.81
C THR A 86 -5.87 0.86 -4.85
N VAL A 87 -4.58 0.74 -4.60
CA VAL A 87 -3.66 0.01 -5.46
C VAL A 87 -3.09 -1.20 -4.72
N ILE A 88 -2.91 -2.29 -5.44
CA ILE A 88 -2.14 -3.45 -5.03
C ILE A 88 -0.92 -3.51 -5.95
N ILE A 89 0.27 -3.54 -5.37
CA ILE A 89 1.55 -3.49 -6.09
C ILE A 89 2.31 -4.77 -5.78
N ASP A 90 2.84 -5.45 -6.80
CA ASP A 90 3.86 -6.47 -6.64
C ASP A 90 5.21 -5.78 -6.46
N ILE A 91 5.83 -5.98 -5.28
CA ILE A 91 7.07 -5.31 -4.89
C ILE A 91 8.23 -5.69 -5.82
N LYS A 92 8.30 -6.95 -6.28
CA LYS A 92 9.43 -7.43 -7.08
C LYS A 92 9.33 -7.01 -8.54
N THR A 93 8.13 -7.07 -9.11
CA THR A 93 7.93 -6.76 -10.54
C THR A 93 7.55 -5.31 -10.79
N SER A 94 7.14 -4.58 -9.75
CA SER A 94 6.53 -3.24 -9.86
C SER A 94 5.23 -3.22 -10.69
N GLU A 95 4.66 -4.39 -11.03
CA GLU A 95 3.33 -4.47 -11.61
C GLU A 95 2.29 -4.08 -10.56
N TYR A 96 1.18 -3.49 -11.00
CA TYR A 96 0.14 -3.05 -10.08
C TYR A 96 -1.25 -3.17 -10.67
N LYS A 97 -2.24 -3.29 -9.77
CA LYS A 97 -3.66 -3.30 -10.09
C LYS A 97 -4.37 -2.24 -9.26
N ILE A 98 -5.20 -1.46 -9.94
CA ILE A 98 -6.07 -0.47 -9.32
C ILE A 98 -7.44 -1.11 -9.10
N LEU A 99 -7.94 -1.05 -7.86
CA LEU A 99 -9.27 -1.54 -7.56
C LEU A 99 -10.34 -0.58 -8.08
N LYS A 100 -11.48 -1.13 -8.52
CA LYS A 100 -12.61 -0.34 -9.05
C LYS A 100 -13.23 0.60 -8.02
N LYS A 101 -13.10 0.25 -6.73
CA LYS A 101 -13.61 1.01 -5.59
C LYS A 101 -12.46 1.41 -4.69
N TYR A 102 -12.59 2.57 -4.06
CA TYR A 102 -11.65 3.05 -3.05
C TYR A 102 -11.94 2.45 -1.68
N PHE A 103 -10.89 1.96 -1.04
CA PHE A 103 -10.82 1.47 0.33
C PHE A 103 -9.64 2.19 1.02
N GLY A 104 -9.89 2.74 2.21
CA GLY A 104 -8.93 3.59 2.92
C GLY A 104 -8.30 2.95 4.16
N LYS A 105 -8.78 1.77 4.57
CA LYS A 105 -8.21 0.98 5.67
C LYS A 105 -8.04 -0.46 5.22
N PHE A 106 -6.97 -1.09 5.69
CA PHE A 106 -6.57 -2.44 5.33
C PHE A 106 -6.27 -3.21 6.61
N LYS A 107 -6.58 -4.51 6.66
CA LYS A 107 -6.23 -5.38 7.78
C LYS A 107 -6.00 -6.80 7.29
N MET A 108 -5.11 -7.53 7.96
CA MET A 108 -5.08 -8.98 7.84
C MET A 108 -6.05 -9.61 8.84
N ASN A 109 -6.77 -10.62 8.39
CA ASN A 109 -7.57 -11.51 9.20
C ASN A 109 -7.27 -12.96 8.77
N ASN A 110 -6.40 -13.64 9.51
CA ASN A 110 -5.83 -14.94 9.14
C ASN A 110 -5.19 -14.90 7.72
N ASN A 111 -5.73 -15.66 6.78
CA ASN A 111 -5.26 -15.74 5.38
C ASN A 111 -6.05 -14.82 4.43
N GLN A 112 -6.76 -13.84 4.98
CA GLN A 112 -7.60 -12.91 4.23
C GLN A 112 -7.16 -11.47 4.48
N ILE A 113 -7.27 -10.66 3.44
CA ILE A 113 -7.11 -9.22 3.48
C ILE A 113 -8.48 -8.59 3.53
N GLU A 114 -8.76 -7.81 4.56
CA GLU A 114 -9.96 -6.98 4.65
C GLU A 114 -9.66 -5.56 4.19
N LEU A 115 -10.38 -5.13 3.15
CA LEU A 115 -10.36 -3.77 2.63
C LEU A 115 -11.64 -3.07 3.08
N ILE A 116 -11.51 -1.94 3.78
CA ILE A 116 -12.64 -1.21 4.37
C ILE A 116 -12.76 0.16 3.70
N GLY A 117 -13.96 0.47 3.23
CA GLY A 117 -14.32 1.71 2.56
C GLY A 117 -14.43 2.89 3.52
N ILE A 118 -14.90 4.02 3.00
CA ILE A 118 -15.15 5.23 3.80
C ILE A 118 -16.32 5.00 4.77
N SER A 119 -17.37 4.32 4.29
CA SER A 119 -18.42 3.78 5.15
C SER A 119 -17.98 2.40 5.65
N GLU A 120 -18.06 2.16 6.95
CA GLU A 120 -17.59 0.90 7.55
C GLU A 120 -18.40 -0.32 7.09
N ASN A 121 -19.58 -0.11 6.51
CA ASN A 121 -20.41 -1.17 5.92
C ASN A 121 -19.88 -1.62 4.55
N GLU A 122 -18.99 -0.85 3.94
CA GLU A 122 -18.38 -1.19 2.65
C GLU A 122 -17.08 -1.95 2.89
N LYS A 123 -17.14 -3.28 2.76
CA LYS A 123 -15.99 -4.15 2.94
C LYS A 123 -15.80 -5.04 1.73
N LEU A 124 -14.54 -5.34 1.41
CA LEU A 124 -14.15 -6.35 0.46
C LEU A 124 -13.11 -7.24 1.13
N THR A 125 -13.37 -8.55 1.14
CA THR A 125 -12.42 -9.54 1.64
C THR A 125 -11.76 -10.22 0.45
N LEU A 126 -10.44 -10.28 0.46
CA LEU A 126 -9.64 -10.96 -0.56
C LEU A 126 -8.84 -12.08 0.10
N ASP A 127 -8.94 -13.30 -0.43
CA ASP A 127 -7.99 -14.36 -0.07
C ASP A 127 -6.62 -14.06 -0.70
N LEU A 128 -5.53 -14.42 -0.02
CA LEU A 128 -4.17 -14.25 -0.55
C LEU A 128 -3.98 -14.87 -1.95
N SER A 129 -4.57 -16.06 -2.16
CA SER A 129 -4.55 -16.74 -3.46
C SER A 129 -5.30 -15.99 -4.56
N SER A 130 -6.29 -15.17 -4.19
CA SER A 130 -7.00 -14.30 -5.14
C SER A 130 -6.15 -13.11 -5.55
N VAL A 131 -5.30 -12.58 -4.64
CA VAL A 131 -4.36 -11.50 -4.97
C VAL A 131 -3.34 -11.97 -5.98
N GLU A 132 -2.75 -13.16 -5.82
CA GLU A 132 -1.80 -13.69 -6.81
C GLU A 132 -2.42 -13.81 -8.21
N LYS A 133 -3.66 -14.31 -8.29
CA LYS A 133 -4.38 -14.44 -9.56
C LYS A 133 -4.61 -13.11 -10.28
N LEU A 134 -4.59 -11.98 -9.57
CA LEU A 134 -4.67 -10.66 -10.21
C LEU A 134 -3.47 -10.40 -11.13
N PHE A 135 -2.33 -11.03 -10.86
CA PHE A 135 -1.08 -10.87 -11.59
C PHE A 135 -0.74 -12.08 -12.48
N SER A 136 -1.34 -13.24 -12.23
CA SER A 136 -1.08 -14.47 -13.01
C SER A 136 -1.79 -14.56 -14.38
N VAL A 137 -2.54 -13.55 -14.79
CA VAL A 137 -3.18 -13.52 -16.13
C VAL A 137 -2.27 -12.78 -17.10
N GLN A 138 -1.44 -13.54 -17.82
CA GLN A 138 -0.76 -13.13 -19.05
C GLN A 138 -1.37 -13.88 -20.23
#